data_AF-A0A971CTU0-F1
#
_entry.id   AF-A0A971CTU0-F1
#
_cell.length_a   1.000
_cell.length_b   1.000
_cell.length_c   1.000
_cell.angle_alpha   90.00
_cell.angle_beta   90.00
_cell.angle_gamma   90.00
#
_symmetry.space_group_name_H-M   'P 1'
#
loop_
_entity.id
_entity.type
_entity.pdbx_description
1 polymer ?
#
loop_
_entity_poly.entity_id
_entity_poly.type
_entity_poly.pdbx_seq_one_letter_code
_entity_poly.pdbx_strand_id
1 'polypeptide(L)'
;EQMTVEDLEAVVEDTSVYARVSPEHKFKIVEALKERGHFVAMTGDGVNDAPALKRADIGVAMGITGTDVSKEASDMVLLDDNFATIVHAIEEGRTIYENIRKFVRYIVSCNVGEILLMLVSPLMGLSLPLTPVQLLWVNLVTDGLPALALGVEPAAPDIMEEPPHAPDEGVLARGTGSYILWVGLLLGIVCVVTQLLAERYGLGGSDPRIWQTMVFTTLALSQMGNALAVRSDHQLVARLGLLSNPLLVGAVLLTLVLQMAVVYVPFLQKVFNTAPLDLAHLLICLGLSAVVFVIVEGSKLVRRRTNRLA
;
A
#
# COMPACT_ATOMS: atom_id res chain seq x y z
N GLU A 1 -20.52 39.81 9.41
CA GLU A 1 -21.06 40.14 10.74
C GLU A 1 -22.49 39.67 10.95
N GLN A 2 -23.40 39.84 9.99
CA GLN A 2 -24.82 39.46 10.19
C GLN A 2 -25.11 37.96 10.06
N MET A 3 -24.30 37.20 9.33
CA MET A 3 -24.48 35.75 9.16
C MET A 3 -23.75 34.98 10.26
N THR A 4 -24.44 34.03 10.90
CA THR A 4 -23.84 33.04 11.79
C THR A 4 -23.05 32.00 10.98
N VAL A 5 -22.35 31.08 11.65
CA VAL A 5 -21.69 29.95 10.99
C VAL A 5 -22.73 29.06 10.29
N GLU A 6 -23.86 28.81 10.94
CA GLU A 6 -24.99 28.03 10.40
C GLU A 6 -25.58 28.68 9.13
N ASP A 7 -25.74 30.00 9.12
CA ASP A 7 -26.17 30.73 7.92
C ASP A 7 -25.12 30.62 6.80
N LEU A 8 -23.83 30.61 7.18
CA LEU A 8 -22.72 30.52 6.24
C LEU A 8 -22.67 29.14 5.58
N GLU A 9 -22.89 28.06 6.34
CA GLU A 9 -22.93 26.70 5.84
C GLU A 9 -23.88 26.55 4.65
N ALA A 10 -25.01 27.25 4.66
CA ALA A 10 -26.00 27.20 3.59
C ALA A 10 -25.53 27.77 2.24
N VAL A 11 -24.51 28.64 2.24
CA VAL A 11 -24.04 29.35 1.04
C VAL A 11 -22.56 29.12 0.72
N VAL A 12 -21.81 28.50 1.62
CA VAL A 12 -20.35 28.40 1.54
C VAL A 12 -19.87 27.56 0.36
N GLU A 13 -20.66 26.58 -0.08
CA GLU A 13 -20.34 25.71 -1.21
C GLU A 13 -20.55 26.41 -2.57
N ASP A 14 -21.49 27.36 -2.63
CA ASP A 14 -21.84 28.09 -3.86
C ASP A 14 -21.09 29.44 -3.98
N THR A 15 -20.34 29.83 -2.95
CA THR A 15 -19.68 31.15 -2.90
C THR A 15 -18.18 31.02 -3.12
N SER A 16 -17.69 31.52 -4.26
CA SER A 16 -16.25 31.46 -4.58
C SER A 16 -15.44 32.70 -4.18
N VAL A 17 -16.10 33.85 -3.92
CA VAL A 17 -15.42 35.12 -3.67
C VAL A 17 -15.95 35.81 -2.42
N TYR A 18 -15.06 36.00 -1.46
CA TYR A 18 -15.31 36.78 -0.25
C TYR A 18 -14.44 38.05 -0.27
N ALA A 19 -15.07 39.22 -0.23
CA ALA A 19 -14.38 40.51 -0.28
C ALA A 19 -14.55 41.27 1.04
N ARG A 20 -13.55 42.13 1.36
CA ARG A 20 -13.53 42.95 2.60
C ARG A 20 -13.73 42.11 3.87
N VAL A 21 -13.05 40.96 3.93
CA VAL A 21 -13.12 40.02 5.05
C VAL A 21 -12.23 40.47 6.21
N SER A 22 -12.74 40.30 7.43
CA SER A 22 -11.95 40.43 8.67
C SER A 22 -11.27 39.09 8.99
N PRO A 23 -10.27 39.06 9.90
CA PRO A 23 -9.67 37.82 10.39
C PRO A 23 -10.71 36.80 10.88
N GLU A 24 -11.71 37.27 11.63
CA GLU A 24 -12.81 36.45 12.16
C GLU A 24 -13.67 35.85 11.04
N HIS A 25 -13.89 36.59 9.94
CA HIS A 25 -14.63 36.06 8.79
C HIS A 25 -13.88 34.91 8.12
N LYS A 26 -12.55 35.00 7.97
CA LYS A 26 -11.74 33.91 7.40
C LYS A 26 -11.86 32.65 8.26
N PHE A 27 -11.79 32.79 9.59
CA PHE A 27 -11.99 31.69 10.52
C PHE A 27 -13.36 31.03 10.37
N LYS A 28 -14.45 31.83 10.34
CA LYS A 28 -15.82 31.33 10.17
C LYS A 28 -16.05 30.62 8.84
N ILE A 29 -15.42 31.08 7.77
CA ILE A 29 -15.50 30.42 6.44
C ILE A 29 -14.87 29.03 6.50
N VAL A 30 -13.65 28.93 7.06
CA VAL A 30 -12.97 27.65 7.24
C VAL A 30 -13.80 26.71 8.12
N GLU A 31 -14.37 27.22 9.21
CA GLU A 31 -15.22 26.43 10.10
C GLU A 31 -16.49 25.92 9.39
N ALA A 32 -17.22 26.77 8.66
CA ALA A 32 -18.40 26.37 7.92
C ALA A 32 -18.12 25.30 6.85
N LEU A 33 -17.00 25.39 6.13
CA LEU A 33 -16.58 24.36 5.17
C LEU A 33 -16.28 23.03 5.86
N LYS A 34 -15.65 23.06 7.03
CA LYS A 34 -15.34 21.85 7.82
C LYS A 34 -16.58 21.21 8.41
N GLU A 35 -17.54 21.99 8.91
CA GLU A 35 -18.83 21.48 9.40
C GLU A 35 -19.67 20.81 8.28
N ARG A 36 -19.46 21.23 7.03
CA ARG A 36 -19.98 20.56 5.83
C ARG A 36 -19.24 19.27 5.43
N GLY A 37 -18.19 18.89 6.16
CA GLY A 37 -17.43 17.67 5.93
C GLY A 37 -16.35 17.79 4.85
N HIS A 38 -16.02 19.00 4.39
CA HIS A 38 -14.92 19.22 3.46
C HIS A 38 -13.56 19.18 4.17
N PHE A 39 -12.54 18.71 3.46
CA PHE A 39 -11.14 18.85 3.87
C PHE A 39 -10.61 20.18 3.36
N VAL A 40 -10.28 21.10 4.27
CA VAL A 40 -10.06 22.51 3.94
C VAL A 40 -8.59 22.88 4.02
N ALA A 41 -8.05 23.38 2.91
CA ALA A 41 -6.77 24.07 2.88
C ALA A 41 -6.98 25.59 2.89
N MET A 42 -6.24 26.30 3.73
CA MET A 42 -6.25 27.77 3.76
C MET A 42 -4.86 28.31 3.46
N THR A 43 -4.78 29.32 2.59
CA THR A 43 -3.55 30.07 2.32
C THR A 43 -3.58 31.45 2.99
N GLY A 44 -2.45 31.91 3.52
CA GLY A 44 -2.34 33.23 4.14
C GLY A 44 -0.90 33.69 4.32
N ASP A 45 -0.71 35.01 4.44
CA ASP A 45 0.59 35.66 4.57
C ASP A 45 0.66 36.58 5.81
N GLY A 46 -0.50 37.03 6.29
CA GLY A 46 -0.59 37.94 7.44
C GLY A 46 -0.72 37.24 8.79
N VAL A 47 -0.36 37.97 9.86
CA VAL A 47 -0.69 37.61 11.25
C VAL A 47 -2.20 37.41 11.43
N ASN A 48 -2.98 38.17 10.67
CA ASN A 48 -4.44 38.10 10.60
C ASN A 48 -4.97 36.75 10.10
N ASP A 49 -4.16 35.99 9.36
CA ASP A 49 -4.56 34.69 8.80
C ASP A 49 -4.22 33.54 9.75
N ALA A 50 -3.36 33.77 10.74
CA ALA A 50 -2.89 32.73 11.67
C ALA A 50 -4.02 31.93 12.36
N PRO A 51 -5.12 32.55 12.87
CA PRO A 51 -6.19 31.77 13.49
C PRO A 51 -6.88 30.82 12.50
N ALA A 52 -7.05 31.25 11.26
CA ALA A 52 -7.78 30.51 10.25
C ALA A 52 -6.87 29.47 9.55
N LEU A 53 -5.58 29.79 9.35
CA LEU A 53 -4.53 28.83 8.98
C LEU A 53 -4.48 27.66 9.97
N LYS A 54 -4.54 27.95 11.27
CA LYS A 54 -4.50 26.91 12.30
C LYS A 54 -5.78 26.08 12.40
N ARG A 55 -6.93 26.64 11.99
CA ARG A 55 -8.23 25.97 12.03
C ARG A 55 -8.44 25.04 10.83
N ALA A 56 -7.83 25.37 9.69
CA ALA A 56 -7.85 24.56 8.47
C ALA A 56 -7.26 23.17 8.73
N ASP A 57 -7.55 22.22 7.84
CA ASP A 57 -6.92 20.90 7.89
C ASP A 57 -5.48 20.96 7.39
N ILE A 58 -5.20 21.89 6.47
CA ILE A 58 -3.85 22.26 6.04
C ILE A 58 -3.76 23.79 5.95
N GLY A 59 -2.97 24.41 6.83
CA GLY A 59 -2.57 25.81 6.70
C GLY A 59 -1.36 25.95 5.76
N VAL A 60 -1.41 26.89 4.81
CA VAL A 60 -0.35 27.16 3.84
C VAL A 60 0.11 28.61 3.94
N ALA A 61 1.37 28.83 4.34
CA ALA A 61 1.95 30.18 4.42
C ALA A 61 2.85 30.53 3.25
N MET A 62 2.93 31.82 2.93
CA MET A 62 3.88 32.36 1.95
C MET A 62 5.29 32.45 2.58
N GLY A 63 6.31 31.99 1.87
CA GLY A 63 7.70 31.95 2.35
C GLY A 63 8.38 33.31 2.32
N ILE A 64 8.12 34.12 1.29
CA ILE A 64 8.77 35.42 1.08
C ILE A 64 7.91 36.52 1.68
N THR A 65 6.64 36.60 1.29
CA THR A 65 5.71 37.65 1.75
C THR A 65 5.08 37.36 3.12
N GLY A 66 5.10 36.09 3.57
CA GLY A 66 4.47 35.70 4.83
C GLY A 66 5.24 36.13 6.07
N THR A 67 4.49 36.61 7.06
CA THR A 67 4.97 36.91 8.40
C THR A 67 5.41 35.65 9.15
N ASP A 68 6.33 35.78 10.10
CA ASP A 68 6.79 34.63 10.91
C ASP A 68 5.63 33.94 11.64
N VAL A 69 4.66 34.73 12.12
CA VAL A 69 3.44 34.21 12.77
C VAL A 69 2.60 33.35 11.81
N SER A 70 2.47 33.76 10.55
CA SER A 70 1.73 32.97 9.55
C SER A 70 2.45 31.65 9.24
N LYS A 71 3.78 31.66 9.14
CA LYS A 71 4.61 30.47 8.89
C LYS A 71 4.56 29.49 10.06
N GLU A 72 4.63 29.98 11.30
CA GLU A 72 4.49 29.15 12.51
C GLU A 72 3.08 28.57 12.68
N ALA A 73 2.05 29.27 12.21
CA ALA A 73 0.67 28.81 12.26
C ALA A 73 0.31 27.78 11.17
N SER A 74 1.10 27.72 10.08
CA SER A 74 0.86 26.85 8.92
C SER A 74 1.49 25.47 9.05
N ASP A 75 0.94 24.49 8.33
CA ASP A 75 1.49 23.13 8.22
C ASP A 75 2.45 22.99 7.04
N MET A 76 2.35 23.89 6.05
CA MET A 76 3.18 23.94 4.85
C MET A 76 3.57 25.38 4.49
N VAL A 77 4.81 25.60 4.06
CA VAL A 77 5.33 26.93 3.67
C VAL A 77 5.82 26.90 2.22
N LEU A 78 5.32 27.83 1.40
CA LEU A 78 5.71 27.98 0.00
C LEU A 78 6.94 28.90 -0.11
N LEU A 79 8.14 28.32 -0.17
CA LEU A 79 9.37 29.10 -0.21
C LEU A 79 9.52 30.01 -1.44
N ASP A 80 8.76 29.73 -2.50
CA ASP A 80 8.76 30.44 -3.78
C ASP A 80 7.56 31.38 -3.97
N ASP A 81 6.64 31.46 -3.00
CA ASP A 81 5.38 32.22 -3.09
C ASP A 81 4.53 31.88 -4.32
N ASN A 82 4.66 30.66 -4.87
CA ASN A 82 3.95 30.26 -6.07
C ASN A 82 2.75 29.34 -5.77
N PHE A 83 1.55 29.79 -6.13
CA PHE A 83 0.33 28.99 -5.98
C PHE A 83 0.36 27.67 -6.78
N ALA A 84 1.11 27.60 -7.89
CA ALA A 84 1.26 26.36 -8.65
C ALA A 84 1.90 25.23 -7.81
N THR A 85 2.75 25.59 -6.84
CA THR A 85 3.39 24.64 -5.92
C THR A 85 2.37 23.91 -5.04
N ILE A 86 1.22 24.55 -4.73
CA ILE A 86 0.12 23.89 -4.02
C ILE A 86 -0.49 22.77 -4.89
N VAL A 87 -0.68 23.02 -6.18
CA VAL A 87 -1.24 22.03 -7.11
C VAL A 87 -0.31 20.81 -7.20
N HIS A 88 1.00 21.04 -7.31
CA HIS A 88 2.00 19.96 -7.27
C HIS A 88 2.01 19.20 -5.94
N ALA A 89 1.88 19.91 -4.81
CA ALA A 89 1.80 19.27 -3.51
C ALA A 89 0.55 18.39 -3.37
N ILE A 90 -0.59 18.80 -3.95
CA ILE A 90 -1.81 17.99 -3.99
C ILE A 90 -1.61 16.73 -4.86
N GLU A 91 -0.98 16.86 -6.03
CA GLU A 91 -0.66 15.74 -6.92
C GLU A 91 0.24 14.71 -6.24
N GLU A 92 1.29 15.17 -5.57
CA GLU A 92 2.20 14.33 -4.78
C GLU A 92 1.49 13.69 -3.58
N GLY A 93 0.65 14.44 -2.87
CA GLY A 93 -0.13 13.93 -1.74
C GLY A 93 -1.08 12.79 -2.16
N ARG A 94 -1.78 12.94 -3.29
CA ARG A 94 -2.64 11.88 -3.86
C ARG A 94 -1.81 10.65 -4.25
N THR A 95 -0.66 10.86 -4.89
CA THR A 95 0.26 9.78 -5.28
C THR A 95 0.76 8.99 -4.07
N ILE A 96 1.20 9.68 -3.02
CA ILE A 96 1.66 9.06 -1.77
C ILE A 96 0.52 8.25 -1.14
N TYR A 97 -0.71 8.80 -1.08
CA TYR A 97 -1.85 8.10 -0.51
C TYR A 97 -2.19 6.81 -1.28
N GLU A 98 -2.19 6.84 -2.61
CA GLU A 98 -2.36 5.63 -3.41
C GLU A 98 -1.27 4.59 -3.16
N ASN A 99 -0.02 5.03 -3.05
CA ASN A 99 1.12 4.16 -2.80
C ASN A 99 1.02 3.51 -1.40
N ILE A 100 0.60 4.27 -0.39
CA ILE A 100 0.28 3.73 0.94
C ILE A 100 -0.81 2.65 0.83
N ARG A 101 -1.87 2.88 0.04
CA ARG A 101 -2.93 1.88 -0.15
C ARG A 101 -2.42 0.61 -0.84
N LYS A 102 -1.57 0.73 -1.87
CA LYS A 102 -0.92 -0.43 -2.54
C LYS A 102 -0.04 -1.21 -1.56
N PHE A 103 0.77 -0.49 -0.77
CA PHE A 103 1.61 -1.03 0.30
C PHE A 103 0.80 -1.78 1.37
N VAL A 104 -0.26 -1.18 1.90
CA VAL A 104 -1.13 -1.81 2.92
C VAL A 104 -1.83 -3.04 2.33
N ARG A 105 -2.35 -2.91 1.11
CA ARG A 105 -2.99 -4.03 0.39
C ARG A 105 -2.04 -5.22 0.25
N TYR A 106 -0.78 -4.96 -0.09
CA TYR A 106 0.27 -5.97 -0.18
C TYR A 106 0.52 -6.65 1.17
N ILE A 107 1.02 -5.92 2.17
CA ILE A 107 1.42 -6.49 3.46
C ILE A 107 0.27 -7.22 4.15
N VAL A 108 -0.91 -6.60 4.18
CA VAL A 108 -2.05 -7.21 4.89
C VAL A 108 -2.53 -8.47 4.16
N SER A 109 -2.49 -8.50 2.82
CA SER A 109 -2.81 -9.73 2.08
C SER A 109 -1.82 -10.87 2.35
N CYS A 110 -0.51 -10.57 2.44
CA CYS A 110 0.51 -11.53 2.83
C CYS A 110 0.26 -12.07 4.24
N ASN A 111 0.03 -11.18 5.21
CA ASN A 111 -0.23 -11.54 6.60
C ASN A 111 -1.48 -12.41 6.76
N VAL A 112 -2.56 -12.13 6.03
CA VAL A 112 -3.75 -12.99 6.04
C VAL A 112 -3.41 -14.40 5.56
N GLY A 113 -2.61 -14.53 4.49
CA GLY A 113 -2.15 -15.83 4.00
C GLY A 113 -1.26 -16.58 4.99
N GLU A 114 -0.35 -15.87 5.66
CA GLU A 114 0.51 -16.42 6.71
C GLU A 114 -0.28 -16.90 7.92
N ILE A 115 -1.22 -16.08 8.41
CA ILE A 115 -2.10 -16.45 9.52
C ILE A 115 -2.91 -17.68 9.14
N LEU A 116 -3.43 -17.74 7.92
CA LEU A 116 -4.19 -18.89 7.44
C LEU A 116 -3.31 -20.14 7.41
N LEU A 117 -2.10 -20.06 6.85
CA LEU A 117 -1.14 -21.17 6.83
C LEU A 117 -0.84 -21.66 8.25
N MET A 118 -0.47 -20.76 9.15
CA MET A 118 -0.10 -21.07 10.54
C MET A 118 -1.26 -21.62 11.36
N LEU A 119 -2.50 -21.21 11.06
CA LEU A 119 -3.71 -21.66 11.77
C LEU A 119 -4.26 -22.98 11.20
N VAL A 120 -4.39 -23.08 9.88
CA VAL A 120 -5.05 -24.21 9.22
C VAL A 120 -4.19 -25.46 9.26
N SER A 121 -2.87 -25.34 9.10
CA SER A 121 -2.00 -26.52 9.06
C SER A 121 -2.08 -27.37 10.34
N PRO A 122 -1.94 -26.81 11.56
CA PRO A 122 -2.11 -27.60 12.79
C PRO A 122 -3.53 -28.16 12.97
N LEU A 123 -4.57 -27.44 12.55
CA LEU A 123 -5.96 -27.91 12.62
C LEU A 123 -6.21 -29.13 11.70
N MET A 124 -5.44 -29.25 10.61
CA MET A 124 -5.43 -30.42 9.74
C MET A 124 -4.55 -31.57 10.25
N GLY A 125 -3.93 -31.42 11.42
CA GLY A 125 -3.00 -32.38 12.01
C GLY A 125 -1.61 -32.39 11.37
N LEU A 126 -1.23 -31.31 10.66
CA LEU A 126 0.10 -31.14 10.08
C LEU A 126 1.06 -30.50 11.09
N SER A 127 2.36 -30.63 10.83
CA SER A 127 3.40 -29.95 11.59
C SER A 127 3.32 -28.42 11.44
N LEU A 128 3.99 -27.68 12.34
CA LEU A 128 4.06 -26.21 12.23
C LEU A 128 4.80 -25.81 10.93
N PRO A 129 4.14 -25.07 10.01
CA PRO A 129 4.68 -24.86 8.67
C PRO A 129 5.97 -24.05 8.63
N LEU A 130 6.12 -23.10 9.54
CA LEU A 130 7.27 -22.20 9.60
C LEU A 130 7.78 -22.08 11.03
N THR A 131 9.09 -21.91 11.15
CA THR A 131 9.70 -21.53 12.43
C THR A 131 9.53 -20.03 12.68
N PRO A 132 9.60 -19.56 13.94
CA PRO A 132 9.53 -18.12 14.23
C PRO A 132 10.58 -17.29 13.50
N VAL A 133 11.80 -17.82 13.33
CA VAL A 133 12.90 -17.14 12.63
C VAL A 133 12.62 -17.03 11.13
N GLN A 134 12.04 -18.05 10.52
CA GLN A 134 11.57 -18.00 9.13
C GLN A 134 10.43 -16.97 8.97
N LEU A 135 9.47 -16.95 9.89
CA LEU A 135 8.35 -15.99 9.84
C LEU A 135 8.84 -14.53 9.97
N LEU A 136 9.81 -14.28 10.86
CA LEU A 136 10.45 -12.97 10.99
C LEU A 136 11.18 -12.55 9.71
N TRP A 137 11.86 -13.50 9.06
CA TRP A 137 12.53 -13.24 7.77
C TRP A 137 11.54 -12.85 6.69
N VAL A 138 10.42 -13.57 6.58
CA VAL A 138 9.37 -13.25 5.61
C VAL A 138 8.83 -11.84 5.85
N ASN A 139 8.38 -11.55 7.07
CA ASN A 139 7.76 -10.27 7.40
C ASN A 139 8.71 -9.07 7.29
N LEU A 140 9.99 -9.24 7.63
CA LEU A 140 10.94 -8.13 7.65
C LEU A 140 11.67 -7.94 6.32
N VAL A 141 12.15 -9.03 5.73
CA VAL A 141 13.04 -8.97 4.56
C VAL A 141 12.25 -9.20 3.29
N THR A 142 11.53 -10.32 3.20
CA THR A 142 10.83 -10.71 1.98
C THR A 142 9.69 -9.75 1.65
N ASP A 143 8.91 -9.35 2.65
CA ASP A 143 7.83 -8.37 2.48
C ASP A 143 8.29 -6.92 2.63
N GLY A 144 9.20 -6.64 3.57
CA GLY A 144 9.61 -5.27 3.85
C GLY A 144 10.25 -4.55 2.66
N LEU A 145 11.14 -5.22 1.92
CA LEU A 145 11.84 -4.58 0.80
C LEU A 145 10.89 -4.22 -0.37
N PRO A 146 10.06 -5.14 -0.90
CA PRO A 146 9.08 -4.79 -1.94
C PRO A 146 8.04 -3.78 -1.45
N ALA A 147 7.64 -3.85 -0.18
CA ALA A 147 6.68 -2.92 0.40
C ALA A 147 7.21 -1.48 0.41
N LEU A 148 8.48 -1.27 0.78
CA LEU A 148 9.13 0.04 0.67
C LEU A 148 9.20 0.53 -0.77
N ALA A 149 9.49 -0.37 -1.72
CA ALA A 149 9.55 -0.01 -3.13
C ALA A 149 8.19 0.31 -3.76
N LEU A 150 7.09 -0.23 -3.22
CA LEU A 150 5.72 0.17 -3.59
C LEU A 150 5.36 1.58 -3.10
N GLY A 151 6.02 2.07 -2.04
CA GLY A 151 5.85 3.43 -1.53
C GLY A 151 6.28 4.52 -2.52
N VAL A 152 7.14 4.17 -3.48
CA VAL A 152 7.73 5.08 -4.48
C VAL A 152 7.27 4.74 -5.91
N GLU A 153 6.11 4.12 -6.05
CA GLU A 153 5.51 3.87 -7.36
C GLU A 153 5.14 5.21 -8.04
N PRO A 154 5.38 5.37 -9.35
CA PRO A 154 5.04 6.60 -10.06
C PRO A 154 3.54 6.93 -10.01
N ALA A 155 3.23 8.23 -10.09
CA ALA A 155 1.87 8.73 -10.18
C ALA A 155 1.11 8.14 -11.37
N ALA A 156 -0.16 7.80 -11.15
CA ALA A 156 -1.05 7.42 -12.23
C ALA A 156 -1.34 8.66 -13.11
N PRO A 157 -1.37 8.54 -14.46
CA PRO A 157 -1.60 9.69 -15.34
C PRO A 157 -2.92 10.43 -15.09
N ASP A 158 -3.91 9.73 -14.52
CA ASP A 158 -5.26 10.18 -14.23
C ASP A 158 -5.48 10.62 -12.77
N ILE A 159 -4.42 10.69 -11.95
CA ILE A 159 -4.52 10.98 -10.51
C ILE A 159 -5.19 12.33 -10.18
N MET A 160 -5.04 13.31 -11.08
CA MET A 160 -5.64 14.65 -10.94
C MET A 160 -7.03 14.76 -11.58
N GLU A 161 -7.44 13.79 -12.38
CA GLU A 161 -8.78 13.72 -12.98
C GLU A 161 -9.80 13.10 -12.02
N GLU A 162 -9.34 12.29 -11.05
CA GLU A 162 -10.20 11.73 -10.01
C GLU A 162 -10.67 12.81 -9.01
N PRO A 163 -11.93 12.72 -8.54
CA PRO A 163 -12.40 13.59 -7.47
C PRO A 163 -11.63 13.30 -6.16
N PRO A 164 -11.52 14.29 -5.25
CA PRO A 164 -10.89 14.08 -3.95
C PRO A 164 -11.48 12.88 -3.19
N HIS A 165 -10.62 12.16 -2.46
CA HIS A 165 -11.07 11.10 -1.56
C HIS A 165 -11.86 11.69 -0.39
N ALA A 166 -12.90 10.98 0.05
CA ALA A 166 -13.68 11.41 1.21
C ALA A 166 -12.81 11.31 2.48
N PRO A 167 -12.82 12.30 3.39
CA PRO A 167 -11.92 12.32 4.55
C PRO A 167 -12.14 11.17 5.53
N ASP A 168 -13.35 10.64 5.58
CA ASP A 168 -13.79 9.53 6.43
C ASP A 168 -13.59 8.15 5.78
N GLU A 169 -13.10 8.10 4.54
CA GLU A 169 -12.86 6.86 3.83
C GLU A 169 -11.64 6.12 4.41
N GLY A 170 -11.88 4.94 5.01
CA GLY A 170 -10.82 4.10 5.55
C GLY A 170 -9.90 3.52 4.47
N VAL A 171 -8.65 3.21 4.83
CA VAL A 171 -7.63 2.65 3.92
C VAL A 171 -8.07 1.36 3.20
N LEU A 172 -8.96 0.59 3.84
CA LEU A 172 -9.51 -0.68 3.32
C LEU A 172 -10.70 -0.51 2.37
N ALA A 173 -11.17 0.71 2.14
CA ALA A 173 -12.28 1.00 1.24
C ALA A 173 -11.90 0.81 -0.25
N ARG A 174 -12.86 1.09 -1.15
CA ARG A 174 -12.77 0.87 -2.62
C ARG A 174 -12.25 -0.53 -2.99
N GLY A 175 -12.74 -1.56 -2.29
CA GLY A 175 -12.42 -2.94 -2.60
C GLY A 175 -11.06 -3.45 -2.10
N THR A 176 -10.24 -2.63 -1.43
CA THR A 176 -8.96 -3.07 -0.83
C THR A 176 -9.18 -4.19 0.18
N GLY A 177 -10.19 -4.09 1.07
CA GLY A 177 -10.53 -5.15 2.03
C GLY A 177 -10.91 -6.45 1.35
N SER A 178 -11.70 -6.39 0.26
CA SER A 178 -12.04 -7.58 -0.52
C SER A 178 -10.78 -8.23 -1.13
N TYR A 179 -9.88 -7.42 -1.69
CA TYR A 179 -8.60 -7.88 -2.25
C TYR A 179 -7.77 -8.62 -1.22
N ILE A 180 -7.58 -8.02 -0.06
CA ILE A 180 -6.81 -8.58 1.05
C ILE A 180 -7.34 -9.98 1.42
N LEU A 181 -8.66 -10.13 1.56
CA LEU A 181 -9.25 -11.40 1.97
C LEU A 181 -9.06 -12.50 0.91
N TRP A 182 -9.40 -12.24 -0.35
CA TRP A 182 -9.32 -13.31 -1.36
C TRP A 182 -7.89 -13.64 -1.78
N VAL A 183 -6.99 -12.65 -1.85
CA VAL A 183 -5.56 -12.90 -2.14
C VAL A 183 -4.88 -13.59 -0.97
N GLY A 184 -5.17 -13.15 0.26
CA GLY A 184 -4.64 -13.82 1.46
C GLY A 184 -5.13 -15.26 1.56
N LEU A 185 -6.41 -15.50 1.28
CA LEU A 185 -6.95 -16.87 1.21
C LEU A 185 -6.24 -17.71 0.14
N LEU A 186 -6.04 -17.16 -1.05
CA LEU A 186 -5.33 -17.83 -2.13
C LEU A 186 -3.88 -18.17 -1.74
N LEU A 187 -3.14 -17.21 -1.19
CA LEU A 187 -1.77 -17.40 -0.70
C LEU A 187 -1.71 -18.51 0.35
N GLY A 188 -2.58 -18.44 1.36
CA GLY A 188 -2.65 -19.44 2.42
C GLY A 188 -2.99 -20.83 1.90
N ILE A 189 -3.98 -20.95 1.00
CA ILE A 189 -4.35 -22.24 0.38
C ILE A 189 -3.17 -22.82 -0.40
N VAL A 190 -2.50 -22.02 -1.23
CA VAL A 190 -1.33 -22.49 -2.01
C VAL A 190 -0.23 -23.00 -1.09
N CYS A 191 0.03 -22.32 0.02
CA CYS A 191 1.05 -22.74 0.99
C CYS A 191 0.63 -24.00 1.77
N VAL A 192 -0.63 -24.12 2.18
CA VAL A 192 -1.17 -25.33 2.83
C VAL A 192 -1.13 -26.52 1.87
N VAL A 193 -1.49 -26.32 0.60
CA VAL A 193 -1.36 -27.36 -0.44
C VAL A 193 0.09 -27.76 -0.62
N THR A 194 1.02 -26.80 -0.66
CA THR A 194 2.46 -27.08 -0.71
C THR A 194 2.90 -27.94 0.47
N GLN A 195 2.45 -27.61 1.68
CA GLN A 195 2.75 -28.38 2.88
C GLN A 195 2.18 -29.80 2.81
N LEU A 196 0.91 -29.95 2.42
CA LEU A 196 0.26 -31.26 2.28
C LEU A 196 1.03 -32.15 1.31
N LEU A 197 1.37 -31.61 0.14
CA LEU A 197 2.12 -32.31 -0.90
C LEU A 197 3.50 -32.75 -0.40
N ALA A 198 4.23 -31.85 0.27
CA ALA A 198 5.58 -32.11 0.73
C ALA A 198 5.63 -33.03 1.96
N GLU A 199 4.82 -32.79 2.98
CA GLU A 199 4.84 -33.51 4.27
C GLU A 199 4.09 -34.85 4.19
N ARG A 200 2.91 -34.90 3.55
CA ARG A 200 2.03 -36.07 3.59
C ARG A 200 2.12 -36.95 2.35
N TYR A 201 2.33 -36.37 1.17
CA TYR A 201 2.45 -37.11 -0.09
C TYR A 201 3.90 -37.44 -0.48
N GLY A 202 4.86 -37.17 0.41
CA GLY A 202 6.25 -37.61 0.27
C GLY A 202 7.08 -36.79 -0.73
N LEU A 203 6.59 -35.64 -1.19
CA LEU A 203 7.37 -34.74 -2.05
C LEU A 203 8.49 -34.02 -1.30
N GLY A 204 8.53 -34.08 0.03
CA GLY A 204 9.59 -33.49 0.85
C GLY A 204 10.86 -34.33 0.96
N GLY A 205 10.94 -35.48 0.26
CA GLY A 205 12.11 -36.35 0.32
C GLY A 205 12.38 -36.93 1.72
N SER A 206 13.64 -37.33 1.96
CA SER A 206 14.06 -38.03 3.17
C SER A 206 14.60 -37.12 4.29
N ASP A 207 15.01 -35.88 3.98
CA ASP A 207 15.40 -34.91 5.02
C ASP A 207 14.14 -34.22 5.58
N PRO A 208 13.87 -34.31 6.89
CA PRO A 208 12.67 -33.75 7.51
C PRO A 208 12.60 -32.21 7.47
N ARG A 209 13.60 -31.51 6.94
CA ARG A 209 13.61 -30.04 6.78
C ARG A 209 13.24 -29.57 5.38
N ILE A 210 13.26 -30.45 4.38
CA ILE A 210 13.01 -30.07 2.98
C ILE A 210 11.56 -29.61 2.80
N TRP A 211 10.57 -30.34 3.33
CA TRP A 211 9.17 -29.94 3.21
C TRP A 211 8.92 -28.54 3.79
N GLN A 212 9.54 -28.23 4.93
CA GLN A 212 9.43 -26.92 5.58
C GLN A 212 10.09 -25.84 4.71
N THR A 213 11.24 -26.15 4.11
CA THR A 213 11.93 -25.23 3.20
C THR A 213 11.15 -24.99 1.91
N MET A 214 10.41 -25.98 1.41
CA MET A 214 9.51 -25.81 0.26
C MET A 214 8.35 -24.86 0.56
N VAL A 215 7.71 -25.01 1.73
CA VAL A 215 6.63 -24.10 2.17
C VAL A 215 7.17 -22.68 2.32
N PHE A 216 8.29 -22.52 3.02
CA PHE A 216 8.97 -21.24 3.19
C PHE A 216 9.33 -20.56 1.85
N THR A 217 9.88 -21.33 0.91
CA THR A 217 10.25 -20.81 -0.41
C THR A 217 9.03 -20.49 -1.27
N THR A 218 7.99 -21.32 -1.23
CA THR A 218 6.76 -21.08 -2.00
C THR A 218 6.03 -19.85 -1.49
N LEU A 219 5.95 -19.64 -0.17
CA LEU A 219 5.40 -18.43 0.42
C LEU A 219 6.16 -17.19 -0.07
N ALA A 220 7.48 -17.18 0.08
CA ALA A 220 8.31 -16.05 -0.32
C ALA A 220 8.18 -15.69 -1.80
N LEU A 221 8.21 -16.69 -2.69
CA LEU A 221 8.03 -16.48 -4.13
C LEU A 221 6.62 -16.00 -4.48
N SER A 222 5.59 -16.49 -3.77
CA SER A 222 4.21 -16.09 -4.01
C SER A 222 3.98 -14.63 -3.62
N GLN A 223 4.59 -14.20 -2.51
CA GLN A 223 4.55 -12.81 -2.04
C GLN A 223 5.27 -11.89 -3.04
N MET A 224 6.45 -12.26 -3.54
CA MET A 224 7.14 -11.50 -4.60
C MET A 224 6.26 -11.35 -5.86
N GLY A 225 5.55 -12.41 -6.27
CA GLY A 225 4.57 -12.35 -7.35
C GLY A 225 3.43 -11.38 -7.05
N ASN A 226 2.87 -11.45 -5.83
CA ASN A 226 1.81 -10.54 -5.38
C ASN A 226 2.29 -9.08 -5.33
N ALA A 227 3.54 -8.81 -4.92
CA ALA A 227 4.13 -7.47 -4.91
C ALA A 227 4.15 -6.86 -6.32
N LEU A 228 4.43 -7.66 -7.35
CA LEU A 228 4.34 -7.20 -8.74
C LEU A 228 2.90 -6.97 -9.17
N ALA A 229 1.98 -7.85 -8.76
CA ALA A 229 0.58 -7.76 -9.14
C ALA A 229 -0.15 -6.59 -8.46
N VAL A 230 0.19 -6.21 -7.23
CA VAL A 230 -0.53 -5.17 -6.46
C VAL A 230 -0.32 -3.74 -7.01
N ARG A 231 0.66 -3.55 -7.90
CA ARG A 231 1.02 -2.23 -8.49
C ARG A 231 -0.14 -1.53 -9.20
N SER A 232 -1.12 -2.28 -9.71
CA SER A 232 -2.31 -1.72 -10.34
C SER A 232 -3.54 -2.58 -10.11
N ASP A 233 -4.67 -1.92 -9.89
CA ASP A 233 -5.97 -2.56 -9.72
C ASP A 233 -6.62 -3.02 -11.04
N HIS A 234 -6.21 -2.43 -12.18
CA HIS A 234 -6.89 -2.60 -13.47
C HIS A 234 -5.95 -2.99 -14.60
N GLN A 235 -4.68 -2.59 -14.52
CA GLN A 235 -3.71 -2.88 -15.55
C GLN A 235 -2.91 -4.14 -15.22
N LEU A 236 -2.59 -4.90 -16.26
CA LEU A 236 -1.70 -6.04 -16.16
C LEU A 236 -0.26 -5.58 -16.02
N VAL A 237 0.53 -6.34 -15.28
CA VAL A 237 1.96 -6.07 -15.10
C VAL A 237 2.68 -6.00 -16.45
N ALA A 238 2.30 -6.87 -17.40
CA ALA A 238 2.86 -6.87 -18.75
C ALA A 238 2.58 -5.56 -19.53
N ARG A 239 1.48 -4.87 -19.24
CA ARG A 239 1.13 -3.59 -19.88
C ARG A 239 1.71 -2.39 -19.15
N LEU A 240 1.79 -2.47 -17.81
CA LEU A 240 2.43 -1.46 -16.98
C LEU A 240 3.94 -1.36 -17.22
N GLY A 241 4.52 -2.46 -17.71
CA GLY A 241 5.96 -2.65 -17.84
C GLY A 241 6.57 -3.06 -16.50
N LEU A 242 7.45 -4.07 -16.53
CA LEU A 242 8.18 -4.47 -15.32
C LEU A 242 9.13 -3.36 -14.86
N LEU A 243 9.70 -2.59 -15.78
CA LEU A 243 10.74 -1.59 -15.52
C LEU A 243 10.21 -0.18 -15.19
N SER A 244 8.90 0.03 -15.09
CA SER A 244 8.35 1.34 -14.71
C SER A 244 8.67 1.72 -13.26
N ASN A 245 8.86 0.72 -12.39
CA ASN A 245 9.40 0.90 -11.04
C ASN A 245 10.67 0.03 -10.89
N PRO A 246 11.85 0.55 -11.26
CA PRO A 246 13.10 -0.21 -11.19
C PRO A 246 13.49 -0.55 -9.75
N LEU A 247 13.06 0.26 -8.76
CA LEU A 247 13.29 0.00 -7.35
C LEU A 247 12.53 -1.25 -6.88
N LEU A 248 11.28 -1.44 -7.33
CA LEU A 248 10.51 -2.63 -7.02
C LEU A 248 11.11 -3.89 -7.65
N VAL A 249 11.54 -3.80 -8.91
CA VAL A 249 12.24 -4.93 -9.56
C VAL A 249 13.54 -5.24 -8.82
N GLY A 250 14.31 -4.22 -8.45
CA GLY A 250 15.52 -4.37 -7.63
C GLY A 250 15.23 -5.03 -6.28
N ALA A 251 14.16 -4.62 -5.60
CA ALA A 251 13.74 -5.20 -4.33
C ALA A 251 13.30 -6.67 -4.46
N VAL A 252 12.53 -7.02 -5.49
CA VAL A 252 12.12 -8.41 -5.78
C VAL A 252 13.33 -9.28 -6.14
N LEU A 253 14.25 -8.77 -6.96
CA LEU A 253 15.48 -9.51 -7.30
C LEU A 253 16.39 -9.69 -6.08
N LEU A 254 16.55 -8.64 -5.27
CA LEU A 254 17.35 -8.70 -4.05
C LEU A 254 16.75 -9.70 -3.05
N THR A 255 15.44 -9.66 -2.82
CA THR A 255 14.76 -10.61 -1.93
C THR A 255 14.83 -12.04 -2.46
N LEU A 256 14.75 -12.25 -3.78
CA LEU A 256 14.98 -13.56 -4.39
C LEU A 256 16.40 -14.08 -4.12
N VAL A 257 17.42 -13.23 -4.31
CA VAL A 257 18.81 -13.61 -4.04
C VAL A 257 19.02 -13.93 -2.55
N LEU A 258 18.50 -13.09 -1.66
CA LEU A 258 18.58 -13.30 -0.21
C LEU A 258 17.84 -14.58 0.20
N GLN A 259 16.68 -14.87 -0.40
CA GLN A 259 15.92 -16.10 -0.17
C GLN A 259 16.74 -17.33 -0.60
N MET A 260 17.36 -17.29 -1.78
CA MET A 260 18.23 -18.38 -2.23
C MET A 260 19.46 -18.51 -1.32
N ALA A 261 20.02 -17.41 -0.81
CA ALA A 261 21.12 -17.47 0.15
C ALA A 261 20.71 -18.22 1.44
N VAL A 262 19.51 -17.96 1.98
CA VAL A 262 19.00 -18.68 3.15
C VAL A 262 18.79 -20.17 2.88
N VAL A 263 18.44 -20.54 1.64
CA VAL A 263 18.22 -21.96 1.26
C VAL A 263 19.53 -22.70 0.98
N TYR A 264 20.57 -22.05 0.46
CA TYR A 264 21.79 -22.74 -0.03
C TYR A 264 23.08 -22.45 0.76
N VAL A 265 23.14 -21.38 1.56
CA VAL A 265 24.35 -21.05 2.32
C VAL A 265 24.37 -21.81 3.66
N PRO A 266 25.38 -22.67 3.94
CA PRO A 266 25.38 -23.54 5.12
C PRO A 266 25.31 -22.81 6.47
N PHE A 267 25.86 -21.60 6.56
CA PHE A 267 25.76 -20.79 7.77
C PHE A 267 24.31 -20.35 8.02
N LEU A 268 23.62 -19.87 6.99
CA LEU A 268 22.23 -19.42 7.09
C LEU A 268 21.28 -20.61 7.31
N GLN A 269 21.53 -21.76 6.67
CA GLN A 269 20.74 -22.98 6.89
C GLN A 269 20.66 -23.40 8.35
N LYS A 270 21.74 -23.22 9.12
CA LYS A 270 21.76 -23.52 10.57
C LYS A 270 20.89 -22.56 11.38
N VAL A 271 20.85 -21.28 10.99
CA VAL A 271 20.07 -20.24 11.67
C VAL A 271 18.58 -20.38 11.35
N PHE A 272 18.24 -20.60 10.08
CA PHE A 272 16.87 -20.66 9.59
C PHE A 272 16.27 -22.08 9.57
N ASN A 273 17.05 -23.09 9.97
CA ASN A 273 16.67 -24.50 9.91
C ASN A 273 16.16 -24.95 8.52
N THR A 274 16.84 -24.51 7.47
CA THR A 274 16.50 -24.86 6.07
C THR A 274 17.38 -25.99 5.54
N ALA A 275 16.90 -26.65 4.48
CA ALA A 275 17.64 -27.65 3.72
C ALA A 275 17.74 -27.24 2.24
N PRO A 276 18.83 -27.61 1.55
CA PRO A 276 18.99 -27.28 0.14
C PRO A 276 17.90 -27.98 -0.68
N LEU A 277 17.22 -27.22 -1.53
CA LEU A 277 16.24 -27.76 -2.47
C LEU A 277 16.97 -28.22 -3.73
N ASP A 278 16.64 -29.41 -4.24
CA ASP A 278 17.07 -29.77 -5.59
C ASP A 278 16.25 -29.01 -6.66
N LEU A 279 16.61 -29.21 -7.92
CA LEU A 279 15.91 -28.56 -9.03
C LEU A 279 14.43 -28.95 -9.11
N ALA A 280 14.07 -30.20 -8.77
CA ALA A 280 12.68 -30.64 -8.84
C ALA A 280 11.82 -29.97 -7.77
N HIS A 281 12.29 -29.93 -6.51
CA HIS A 281 11.61 -29.22 -5.43
C HIS A 281 11.49 -27.72 -5.75
N LEU A 282 12.54 -27.11 -6.30
CA LEU A 282 12.52 -25.69 -6.67
C LEU A 282 11.51 -25.39 -7.79
N LEU A 283 11.44 -26.25 -8.81
CA LEU A 283 10.45 -26.11 -9.89
C LEU A 283 9.01 -26.28 -9.38
N ILE A 284 8.77 -27.17 -8.41
CA ILE A 284 7.47 -27.30 -7.76
C ILE A 284 7.13 -26.01 -7.00
N CYS A 285 8.06 -25.47 -6.20
CA CYS A 285 7.85 -24.22 -5.46
C CYS A 285 7.55 -23.05 -6.40
N LEU A 286 8.28 -22.95 -7.52
CA LEU A 286 8.07 -21.92 -8.54
C LEU A 286 6.71 -22.11 -9.25
N GLY A 287 6.34 -23.34 -9.58
CA GLY A 287 5.07 -23.66 -10.22
C GLY A 287 3.88 -23.31 -9.33
N LEU A 288 3.93 -23.70 -8.06
CA LEU A 288 2.88 -23.40 -7.08
C LEU A 288 2.79 -21.90 -6.78
N SER A 289 3.92 -21.20 -6.63
CA SER A 289 3.90 -19.76 -6.41
C SER A 289 3.39 -18.96 -7.62
N ALA A 290 3.70 -19.43 -8.84
CA ALA A 290 3.19 -18.83 -10.07
C ALA A 290 1.66 -18.90 -10.17
N VAL A 291 1.00 -19.89 -9.55
CA VAL A 291 -0.48 -19.97 -9.51
C VAL A 291 -1.08 -18.71 -8.89
N VAL A 292 -0.48 -18.20 -7.82
CA VAL A 292 -0.96 -16.97 -7.16
C VAL A 292 -0.90 -15.80 -8.13
N PHE A 293 0.26 -15.58 -8.76
CA PHE A 293 0.46 -14.51 -9.73
C PHE A 293 -0.52 -14.61 -10.91
N VAL A 294 -0.67 -15.80 -11.49
CA VAL A 294 -1.55 -16.04 -12.65
C VAL A 294 -3.02 -15.80 -12.31
N ILE A 295 -3.50 -16.27 -11.16
CA ILE A 295 -4.88 -16.07 -10.73
C ILE A 295 -5.13 -14.58 -10.46
N VAL A 296 -4.20 -13.89 -9.80
CA VAL A 296 -4.34 -12.45 -9.51
C VAL A 296 -4.38 -11.63 -10.80
N GLU A 297 -3.44 -11.84 -11.72
CA GLU A 297 -3.44 -11.14 -13.02
C GLU A 297 -4.65 -11.54 -13.88
N GLY A 298 -5.07 -12.80 -13.82
CA GLY A 298 -6.28 -13.29 -14.48
C GLY A 298 -7.55 -12.59 -13.98
N SER A 299 -7.65 -12.32 -12.68
CA SER A 299 -8.80 -11.61 -12.09
C SER A 299 -8.97 -10.19 -12.65
N LYS A 300 -7.85 -9.51 -12.95
CA LYS A 300 -7.84 -8.18 -13.56
C LYS A 300 -8.37 -8.20 -14.99
N LEU A 301 -8.02 -9.22 -15.77
CA LEU A 301 -8.55 -9.41 -17.13
C LEU A 301 -10.07 -9.55 -17.14
N VAL A 302 -10.61 -10.32 -16.18
CA VAL A 302 -12.05 -10.53 -16.05
C VAL A 302 -12.76 -9.22 -15.67
N ARG A 303 -12.29 -8.53 -14.61
CA ARG A 303 -12.86 -7.23 -14.19
C ARG A 303 -12.87 -6.20 -15.30
N ARG A 304 -11.80 -6.13 -16.09
CA ARG A 304 -11.71 -5.20 -17.23
C ARG A 304 -12.73 -5.49 -18.33
N ARG A 305 -13.05 -6.77 -18.59
CA ARG A 305 -14.07 -7.14 -19.58
C ARG A 305 -15.46 -6.78 -19.08
N THR A 306 -15.75 -7.01 -17.80
CA THR A 306 -17.05 -6.68 -17.20
C THR A 306 -17.31 -5.18 -17.18
N ASN A 307 -16.33 -4.35 -16.80
CA ASN A 307 -16.46 -2.88 -16.80
C ASN A 307 -16.52 -2.24 -18.20
N ARG A 308 -16.19 -2.97 -19.27
CA ARG A 308 -16.36 -2.50 -20.66
C ARG A 308 -17.73 -2.86 -21.24
N LEU A 309 -18.44 -3.79 -20.60
CA LEU A 309 -19.76 -4.27 -21.02
C LEU A 309 -20.90 -3.60 -20.24
N ALA A 310 -20.59 -2.92 -19.13
CA ALA A 310 -21.48 -2.05 -18.38
C ALA A 310 -21.26 -0.59 -18.80
#